data_AF-X0ZLD2-F1
#
_entry.id   AF-X0ZLD2-F1
#
_cell.length_a   1.000
_cell.length_b   1.000
_cell.length_c   1.000
_cell.angle_alpha   90.00
_cell.angle_beta   90.00
_cell.angle_gamma   90.00
#
_symmetry.space_group_name_H-M   'P 1'
#
loop_
_entity.id
_entity.type
_entity.pdbx_description
1 polymer ?
#
loop_
_entity_poly.entity_id
_entity_poly.type
_entity_poly.pdbx_seq_one_letter_code
_entity_poly.pdbx_strand_id
1 'polypeptide(L)'
;ARKRGIPMIESWAVPFLFTWWFNSNSVDYEETYGLDTKKFSYSELLNLKKEINLATYQALLPKVFTMPGVREKYDREPGAFEEMMAGNIGARSFTPFVRITADFLSVDVIFSGILDIKPKNLAPNLKGFDYINMEVQEANLISNTI
;
A
#
# COMPACT_ATOMS: atom_id res chain seq x y z
N ALA A 1 14.84 3.76 -10.72
CA ALA A 1 14.88 4.78 -9.65
C ALA A 1 16.08 4.58 -8.72
N ARG A 2 16.21 3.43 -8.02
CA ARG A 2 17.33 3.13 -7.09
C ARG A 2 18.75 3.39 -7.61
N LYS A 3 19.10 2.88 -8.80
CA LYS A 3 20.42 3.13 -9.42
C LYS A 3 20.73 4.61 -9.67
N ARG A 4 19.70 5.47 -9.72
CA ARG A 4 19.82 6.93 -9.92
C ARG A 4 19.64 7.71 -8.61
N GLY A 5 19.55 7.03 -7.46
CA GLY A 5 19.31 7.66 -6.16
C GLY A 5 17.94 8.32 -6.00
N ILE A 6 16.99 8.06 -6.92
CA ILE A 6 15.66 8.64 -6.87
C ILE A 6 14.82 7.78 -5.91
N PRO A 7 14.36 8.32 -4.76
CA PRO A 7 13.48 7.60 -3.86
C PRO A 7 12.11 7.40 -4.52
N MET A 8 11.51 6.24 -4.26
CA MET A 8 10.10 6.00 -4.58
C MET A 8 9.29 6.22 -3.32
N ILE A 9 8.12 6.85 -3.46
CA ILE A 9 7.19 7.05 -2.36
C ILE A 9 5.84 6.44 -2.71
N GLU A 10 5.23 5.76 -1.75
CA GLU A 10 3.92 5.13 -1.88
C GLU A 10 3.01 5.56 -0.71
N SER A 11 1.71 5.59 -0.97
CA SER A 11 0.67 5.69 0.05
C SER A 11 -0.53 4.84 -0.39
N TRP A 12 -1.27 4.29 0.56
CA TRP A 12 -2.41 3.42 0.28
C TRP A 12 -3.74 4.06 0.64
N ALA A 13 -4.78 3.67 -0.09
CA ALA A 13 -6.18 4.00 0.17
C ALA A 13 -6.81 2.97 1.12
N VAL A 14 -6.34 2.96 2.37
CA VAL A 14 -6.90 2.17 3.49
C VAL A 14 -7.44 3.14 4.55
N PRO A 15 -8.13 2.73 5.64
CA PRO A 15 -8.54 3.69 6.67
C PRO A 15 -7.40 4.31 7.49
N PHE A 16 -6.16 4.07 7.06
CA PHE A 16 -4.94 4.61 7.60
C PHE A 16 -4.24 5.42 6.51
N LEU A 17 -3.87 6.66 6.83
CA LEU A 17 -3.03 7.48 5.98
C LEU A 17 -1.58 7.29 6.38
N PHE A 18 -0.78 6.71 5.51
CA PHE A 18 0.65 6.55 5.72
C PHE A 18 1.40 6.78 4.42
N THR A 19 2.69 7.06 4.53
CA THR A 19 3.60 7.09 3.40
C THR A 19 4.75 6.13 3.64
N TRP A 20 5.24 5.54 2.57
CA TRP A 20 6.45 4.73 2.58
C TRP A 20 7.46 5.23 1.58
N TRP A 21 8.66 5.45 2.10
CA TRP A 21 9.81 5.83 1.32
C TRP A 21 10.67 4.60 1.07
N PHE A 22 10.87 4.31 -0.21
CA PHE A 22 11.78 3.29 -0.70
C PHE A 22 13.05 3.97 -1.23
N ASN A 23 14.14 3.85 -0.49
CA ASN A 23 15.44 4.41 -0.85
C ASN A 23 16.56 3.37 -0.63
N SER A 24 17.82 3.81 -0.57
CA SER A 24 18.99 2.94 -0.32
C SER A 24 19.03 2.37 1.11
N ASN A 25 18.28 2.97 2.04
CA ASN A 25 18.29 2.66 3.46
C ASN A 25 17.04 1.89 3.90
N SER A 26 16.16 1.51 2.96
CA SER A 26 14.95 0.73 3.21
C SER A 26 15.04 -0.64 2.56
N VAL A 27 14.17 -1.57 2.96
CA VAL A 27 13.88 -2.78 2.18
C VAL A 27 13.30 -2.36 0.82
N ASP A 28 13.54 -3.14 -0.24
CA ASP A 28 12.93 -2.82 -1.55
C ASP A 28 11.45 -3.16 -1.61
N TYR A 29 10.79 -2.60 -2.64
CA TYR A 29 9.35 -2.74 -2.86
C TYR A 29 8.96 -4.21 -3.01
N GLU A 30 9.70 -4.94 -3.84
CA GLU A 30 9.45 -6.34 -4.13
C GLU A 30 9.55 -7.21 -2.88
N GLU A 31 10.61 -7.05 -2.08
CA GLU A 31 10.77 -7.75 -0.80
C GLU A 31 9.72 -7.36 0.23
N THR A 32 9.33 -6.08 0.30
CA THR A 32 8.29 -5.58 1.21
C THR A 32 6.94 -6.26 0.95
N TYR A 33 6.63 -6.54 -0.32
CA TYR A 33 5.39 -7.16 -0.74
C TYR A 33 5.51 -8.66 -1.07
N GLY A 34 6.68 -9.27 -0.91
CA GLY A 34 6.91 -10.67 -1.27
C GLY A 34 6.69 -10.96 -2.76
N LEU A 35 6.94 -9.98 -3.63
CA LEU A 35 6.72 -10.07 -5.08
C LEU A 35 7.95 -10.63 -5.78
N ASP A 36 7.82 -11.77 -6.44
CA ASP A 36 8.88 -12.34 -7.29
C ASP A 36 8.88 -11.72 -8.69
N THR A 37 9.03 -10.39 -8.76
CA THR A 37 9.02 -9.64 -10.02
C THR A 37 10.42 -9.30 -10.54
N LYS A 38 11.46 -9.43 -9.70
CA LYS A 38 12.86 -9.15 -10.04
C LYS A 38 13.39 -9.99 -11.21
N LYS A 39 12.77 -11.15 -11.46
CA LYS A 39 13.12 -12.07 -12.55
C LYS A 39 12.59 -11.64 -13.93
N PHE A 40 11.66 -10.69 -13.99
CA PHE A 40 11.06 -10.24 -15.24
C PHE A 40 11.65 -8.91 -15.72
N SER A 41 11.84 -8.78 -17.03
CA SER A 41 12.08 -7.49 -17.67
C SER A 41 10.82 -6.62 -17.70
N TYR A 42 11.00 -5.32 -17.93
CA TYR A 42 9.88 -4.39 -18.04
C TYR A 42 8.90 -4.76 -19.17
N SER A 43 9.40 -5.18 -20.33
CA SER A 43 8.57 -5.64 -21.45
C SER A 43 7.82 -6.93 -21.11
N GLU A 44 8.43 -7.83 -20.33
CA GLU A 44 7.74 -9.03 -19.84
C GLU A 44 6.64 -8.65 -18.86
N LEU A 45 6.90 -7.75 -17.90
CA LEU A 45 5.89 -7.25 -16.95
C LEU A 45 4.70 -6.59 -17.65
N LEU A 46 4.94 -5.79 -18.71
CA LEU A 46 3.87 -5.16 -19.50
C LEU A 46 3.02 -6.16 -20.30
N ASN A 47 3.61 -7.28 -20.70
CA ASN A 47 2.97 -8.31 -21.52
C ASN A 47 2.47 -9.51 -20.72
N LEU A 48 2.69 -9.53 -19.40
CA LEU A 48 1.96 -10.42 -18.50
C LEU A 48 0.47 -10.16 -18.78
N LYS A 49 -0.24 -11.21 -19.21
CA LYS A 49 -1.68 -11.11 -19.49
C LYS A 49 -2.34 -10.41 -18.30
N LYS A 50 -3.23 -9.45 -18.57
CA LYS A 50 -4.21 -8.90 -17.62
C LYS A 50 -5.20 -9.97 -17.12
N GLU A 51 -4.76 -11.20 -16.91
CA GLU A 51 -5.35 -11.95 -15.81
C GLU A 51 -5.11 -11.04 -14.61
N ILE A 52 -6.18 -10.41 -14.12
CA ILE A 52 -6.22 -9.66 -12.87
C ILE A 52 -5.22 -10.34 -11.97
N ASN A 53 -4.09 -9.68 -11.67
CA ASN A 53 -2.95 -10.37 -11.10
C ASN A 53 -3.36 -10.81 -9.70
N LEU A 54 -3.98 -11.99 -9.64
CA LEU A 54 -4.74 -12.47 -8.51
C LEU A 54 -3.76 -12.64 -7.37
N ALA A 55 -2.50 -13.00 -7.68
CA ALA A 55 -1.39 -13.01 -6.74
C ALA A 55 -1.08 -11.62 -6.16
N THR A 56 -1.12 -10.54 -6.96
CA THR A 56 -0.96 -9.17 -6.44
C THR A 56 -2.15 -8.76 -5.57
N TYR A 57 -3.39 -9.05 -5.97
CA TYR A 57 -4.56 -8.82 -5.12
C TYR A 57 -4.54 -9.70 -3.87
N GLN A 58 -4.16 -10.97 -3.95
CA GLN A 58 -4.02 -11.91 -2.83
C GLN A 58 -2.82 -11.57 -1.93
N ALA A 59 -1.80 -10.89 -2.42
CA ALA A 59 -0.69 -10.41 -1.58
C ALA A 59 -1.06 -9.11 -0.86
N LEU A 60 -1.77 -8.21 -1.55
CA LEU A 60 -2.06 -6.87 -1.05
C LEU A 60 -3.34 -6.81 -0.22
N LEU A 61 -4.43 -7.40 -0.70
CA LEU A 61 -5.75 -7.32 -0.05
C LEU A 61 -5.76 -7.94 1.35
N PRO A 62 -5.16 -9.12 1.62
CA PRO A 62 -5.12 -9.65 2.98
C PRO A 62 -4.40 -8.71 3.94
N LYS A 63 -3.32 -8.04 3.52
CA LYS A 63 -2.63 -7.04 4.35
C LYS A 63 -3.53 -5.83 4.64
N VAL A 64 -4.32 -5.40 3.66
CA VAL A 64 -5.31 -4.31 3.82
C VAL A 64 -6.44 -4.73 4.77
N PHE A 65 -6.91 -5.98 4.69
CA PHE A 65 -8.04 -6.48 5.49
C PHE A 65 -7.66 -7.04 6.85
N THR A 66 -6.38 -7.31 7.12
CA THR A 66 -5.88 -7.57 8.48
C THR A 66 -5.92 -6.34 9.37
N MET A 67 -6.08 -5.15 8.78
CA MET A 67 -6.22 -3.92 9.56
C MET A 67 -7.60 -3.87 10.24
N PRO A 68 -7.68 -3.48 11.53
CA PRO A 68 -8.95 -3.39 12.25
C PRO A 68 -9.95 -2.43 11.56
N GLY A 69 -11.22 -2.80 11.50
CA GLY A 69 -12.29 -1.92 11.02
C GLY A 69 -12.38 -1.77 9.48
N VAL A 70 -11.47 -2.38 8.72
CA VAL A 70 -11.49 -2.30 7.25
C VAL A 70 -12.52 -3.24 6.68
N ARG A 71 -12.53 -4.51 7.09
CA ARG A 71 -13.43 -5.54 6.56
C ARG A 71 -14.89 -5.13 6.72
N GLU A 72 -15.25 -4.63 7.89
CA GLU A 72 -16.60 -4.20 8.28
C GLU A 72 -17.13 -3.05 7.40
N LYS A 73 -16.22 -2.25 6.83
CA LYS A 73 -16.58 -1.16 5.92
C LYS A 73 -16.92 -1.63 4.51
N TYR A 74 -16.40 -2.77 4.10
CA TYR A 74 -16.67 -3.39 2.80
C TYR A 74 -17.79 -4.43 2.88
N ASP A 75 -18.04 -5.00 4.05
CA ASP A 75 -19.15 -5.91 4.34
C ASP A 75 -20.45 -5.17 4.70
N ARG A 76 -20.87 -4.22 3.83
CA ARG A 76 -22.10 -3.44 4.01
C ARG A 76 -23.37 -4.17 3.54
N GLU A 77 -23.19 -5.13 2.65
CA GLU A 77 -24.22 -6.05 2.18
C GLU A 77 -23.69 -7.47 2.45
N PRO A 78 -24.48 -8.38 3.05
CA PRO A 78 -24.00 -9.71 3.38
C PRO A 78 -23.36 -10.41 2.17
N GLY A 79 -22.09 -10.79 2.31
CA GLY A 79 -21.34 -11.52 1.27
C GLY A 79 -20.66 -10.62 0.23
N ALA A 80 -20.82 -9.30 0.28
CA ALA A 80 -20.15 -8.38 -0.64
C ALA A 80 -18.61 -8.42 -0.49
N PHE A 81 -18.13 -8.65 0.74
CA PHE A 81 -16.70 -8.79 0.98
C PHE A 81 -16.13 -10.05 0.31
N GLU A 82 -16.82 -11.17 0.44
CA GLU A 82 -16.44 -12.48 -0.08
C GLU A 82 -16.51 -12.49 -1.61
N GLU A 83 -17.55 -11.89 -2.20
CA GLU A 83 -17.66 -11.69 -3.64
C GLU A 83 -16.58 -10.75 -4.19
N MET A 84 -16.17 -9.73 -3.43
CA MET A 84 -15.05 -8.84 -3.78
C MET A 84 -13.71 -9.58 -3.69
N MET A 85 -13.49 -10.38 -2.64
CA MET A 85 -12.29 -11.19 -2.45
C MET A 85 -12.18 -12.32 -3.49
N ALA A 86 -13.31 -12.83 -3.97
CA ALA A 86 -13.39 -13.76 -5.08
C ALA A 86 -13.18 -13.08 -6.46
N GLY A 87 -13.18 -11.75 -6.51
CA GLY A 87 -13.04 -10.98 -7.76
C GLY A 87 -14.30 -10.92 -8.62
N ASN A 88 -15.46 -11.32 -8.07
CA ASN A 88 -16.74 -11.34 -8.77
C ASN A 88 -17.39 -9.95 -8.86
N ILE A 89 -17.12 -9.08 -7.88
CA ILE A 89 -17.55 -7.67 -7.90
C ILE A 89 -16.37 -6.72 -7.69
N GLY A 90 -16.38 -5.61 -8.40
CA GLY A 90 -15.43 -4.52 -8.18
C GLY A 90 -15.81 -3.68 -6.96
N ALA A 91 -14.82 -3.09 -6.29
CA ALA A 91 -15.09 -2.10 -5.25
C ALA A 91 -15.83 -0.88 -5.84
N ARG A 92 -16.99 -0.51 -5.25
CA ARG A 92 -17.94 0.44 -5.86
C ARG A 92 -17.37 1.85 -6.13
N SER A 93 -16.46 2.38 -5.31
CA SER A 93 -15.67 3.58 -5.61
C SER A 93 -14.55 3.80 -4.60
N PHE A 94 -13.36 4.15 -5.09
CA PHE A 94 -12.20 4.54 -4.27
C PHE A 94 -11.90 6.06 -4.35
N THR A 95 -12.69 6.85 -5.09
CA THR A 95 -12.32 8.24 -5.44
C THR A 95 -12.05 9.15 -4.23
N PRO A 96 -12.88 9.18 -3.16
CA PRO A 96 -12.58 9.99 -1.99
C PRO A 96 -11.31 9.54 -1.26
N PHE A 97 -11.06 8.23 -1.17
CA PHE A 97 -9.85 7.68 -0.57
C PHE A 97 -8.62 8.05 -1.39
N VAL A 98 -8.66 7.88 -2.71
CA VAL A 98 -7.58 8.29 -3.62
C VAL A 98 -7.26 9.77 -3.45
N ARG A 99 -8.27 10.63 -3.30
CA ARG A 99 -8.06 12.07 -3.09
C ARG A 99 -7.33 12.34 -1.77
N ILE A 100 -7.80 11.76 -0.66
CA ILE A 100 -7.19 11.96 0.66
C ILE A 100 -5.75 11.40 0.69
N THR A 101 -5.54 10.22 0.11
CA THR A 101 -4.21 9.61 -0.04
C THR A 101 -3.28 10.51 -0.86
N ALA A 102 -3.77 11.10 -1.96
CA ALA A 102 -2.98 12.02 -2.78
C ALA A 102 -2.62 13.32 -2.04
N ASP A 103 -3.57 13.90 -1.29
CA ASP A 103 -3.32 15.09 -0.48
C ASP A 103 -2.29 14.79 0.63
N PHE A 104 -2.43 13.65 1.32
CA PHE A 104 -1.48 13.22 2.35
C PHE A 104 -0.08 12.93 1.78
N LEU A 105 -0.01 12.23 0.66
CA LEU A 105 1.24 11.95 -0.04
C LEU A 105 1.95 13.25 -0.45
N SER A 106 1.20 14.23 -0.95
CA SER A 106 1.74 15.53 -1.35
C SER A 106 2.37 16.27 -0.18
N VAL A 107 1.71 16.28 0.98
CA VAL A 107 2.25 16.86 2.23
C VAL A 107 3.57 16.17 2.59
N ASP A 108 3.63 14.85 2.58
CA ASP A 108 4.86 14.14 2.96
C ASP A 108 6.00 14.34 1.96
N VAL A 109 5.71 14.41 0.66
CA VAL A 109 6.71 14.75 -0.36
C VAL A 109 7.29 16.13 -0.10
N ILE A 110 6.46 17.13 0.23
CA ILE A 110 6.93 18.49 0.50
C ILE A 110 7.77 18.52 1.78
N PHE A 111 7.22 18.07 2.91
CA PHE A 111 7.85 18.25 4.21
C PHE A 111 8.98 17.27 4.50
N SER A 112 8.84 16.01 4.12
CA SER A 112 9.84 14.97 4.36
C SER A 112 10.80 14.82 3.18
N GLY A 113 10.32 15.04 1.94
CA GLY A 113 11.11 14.89 0.72
C GLY A 113 11.93 16.11 0.36
N ILE A 114 11.27 17.25 0.16
CA ILE A 114 11.86 18.47 -0.38
C ILE A 114 12.49 19.32 0.72
N LEU A 115 11.75 19.56 1.80
CA LEU A 115 12.16 20.45 2.88
C LEU A 115 12.98 19.76 3.97
N ASP A 116 12.90 18.43 4.06
CA ASP A 116 13.57 17.58 5.06
C ASP A 116 13.31 18.01 6.53
N ILE A 117 12.12 18.57 6.78
CA ILE A 117 11.68 19.05 8.11
C ILE A 117 11.12 17.90 8.96
N LYS A 118 10.62 16.85 8.31
CA LYS A 118 10.06 15.64 8.94
C LYS A 118 10.85 14.41 8.48
N PRO A 119 11.15 13.44 9.36
CA PRO A 119 11.80 12.20 8.95
C PRO A 119 10.92 11.41 7.98
N LYS A 120 11.57 10.81 6.98
CA LYS A 120 10.95 9.91 6.01
C LYS A 120 10.56 8.60 6.69
N ASN A 121 9.30 8.18 6.55
CA ASN A 121 8.86 6.87 7.05
C ASN A 121 9.35 5.75 6.10
N LEU A 122 10.42 5.05 6.49
CA LEU A 122 11.08 4.05 5.64
C LEU A 122 10.42 2.68 5.77
N ALA A 123 10.17 2.00 4.64
CA ALA A 123 9.75 0.61 4.63
C ALA A 123 10.80 -0.32 5.30
N PRO A 124 10.40 -1.36 6.04
CA PRO A 124 9.03 -1.89 6.17
C PRO A 124 8.25 -1.35 7.37
N ASN A 125 8.78 -0.33 8.06
CA ASN A 125 8.14 0.23 9.23
C ASN A 125 6.97 1.11 8.78
N LEU A 126 5.76 0.67 9.07
CA LEU A 126 4.55 1.42 8.86
C LEU A 126 4.36 2.39 10.03
N LYS A 127 4.23 3.68 9.73
CA LYS A 127 3.72 4.68 10.65
C LYS A 127 2.64 5.48 9.93
N GLY A 128 1.41 5.30 10.37
CA GLY A 128 0.22 5.88 9.74
C GLY A 128 -0.72 6.52 10.74
N PHE A 129 -1.67 7.30 10.24
CA PHE A 129 -2.77 7.85 11.02
C PHE A 129 -4.06 7.13 10.65
N ASP A 130 -4.65 6.42 11.62
CA ASP A 130 -6.00 5.89 11.55
C ASP A 130 -6.99 7.03 11.69
N TYR A 131 -7.68 7.40 10.61
CA TYR A 131 -8.67 8.48 10.67
C TYR A 131 -10.08 8.00 11.05
N ILE A 132 -10.27 6.69 11.28
CA ILE A 132 -11.49 6.17 11.93
C ILE A 132 -11.37 6.39 13.43
N ASN A 133 -10.29 5.88 14.00
CA ASN A 133 -10.06 5.87 15.45
C ASN A 133 -9.33 7.14 15.92
N MET A 134 -8.89 7.97 14.98
CA MET A 134 -8.19 9.24 15.24
C MET A 134 -6.88 9.05 16.02
N GLU A 135 -6.12 8.02 15.68
CA GLU A 135 -4.89 7.62 16.38
C GLU A 135 -3.72 7.32 15.45
N VAL A 136 -2.50 7.40 15.98
CA VAL A 136 -1.27 7.03 15.24
C VAL A 136 -0.99 5.57 15.47
N GLN A 137 -0.70 4.86 14.38
CA GLN A 137 -0.54 3.42 14.33
C GLN A 137 0.82 3.07 13.75
N GLU A 138 1.51 2.14 14.39
CA GLU A 138 2.86 1.69 14.02
C GLU A 138 2.91 0.17 13.91
N ALA A 139 3.47 -0.34 12.81
CA ALA A 139 3.60 -1.78 12.57
C ALA A 139 4.86 -2.09 11.74
N ASN A 140 5.47 -3.26 11.93
CA ASN A 140 6.48 -3.76 11.01
C ASN A 140 5.84 -4.82 10.10
N LEU A 141 5.82 -4.57 8.79
CA LEU A 141 5.07 -5.42 7.85
C LEU A 141 5.86 -6.61 7.29
N ILE A 142 7.06 -6.86 7.80
CA ILE A 142 7.87 -8.07 7.52
C ILE A 142 7.74 -9.12 8.66
N SER A 143 7.20 -8.77 9.83
CA SER A 143 7.01 -9.75 10.91
C SER A 143 5.73 -10.55 10.72
N ASN A 144 5.80 -11.61 9.90
CA ASN A 144 5.10 -12.89 10.09
C ASN A 144 5.57 -13.88 9.00
N THR A 145 6.77 -14.42 9.20
CA THR A 145 7.13 -15.74 8.68
C THR A 145 7.11 -16.67 9.89
N ILE A 146 5.99 -17.39 10.06
CA ILE A 146 5.96 -18.67 10.79
C ILE A 146 6.14 -19.75 9.74
#